data_AF-A0A538GZX8-F1
#
_entry.id   AF-A0A538GZX8-F1
#
_cell.length_a   1.000
_cell.length_b   1.000
_cell.length_c   1.000
_cell.angle_alpha   90.00
_cell.angle_beta   90.00
_cell.angle_gamma   90.00
#
_symmetry.space_group_name_H-M   'P 1'
#
loop_
_entity.id
_entity.type
_entity.pdbx_description
1 polymer ?
#
loop_
_entity_poly.entity_id
_entity_poly.type
_entity_poly.pdbx_seq_one_letter_code
_entity_poly.pdbx_strand_id
1 'polypeptide(L)'
;MTSRRGVALVLGAGGTVGMAYHAGSLRALQLVGGVDPAGCDLIMGTSAGSVIGAYLRSGWTSEDLWQLALGTHPTSPGYGPDDVEARRRAIFTPAWRTPAELAGRAVGSAYVIARSMFGVPPVALPRA
;
A
#
# COMPACT_ATOMS: atom_id res chain seq x y z
N MET A 1 -24.60 20.47 16.39
CA MET A 1 -23.87 19.28 15.88
C MET A 1 -22.53 19.23 16.58
N THR A 2 -22.33 18.29 17.50
CA THR A 2 -20.98 18.04 18.04
C THR A 2 -20.17 17.39 16.93
N SER A 3 -19.09 18.05 16.49
CA SER A 3 -18.15 17.44 15.56
C SER A 3 -17.60 16.17 16.21
N ARG A 4 -17.97 14.98 15.71
CA ARG A 4 -17.22 13.77 16.07
C ARG A 4 -15.78 14.01 15.67
N ARG A 5 -14.84 13.84 16.61
CA ARG A 5 -13.42 13.85 16.29
C ARG A 5 -13.12 12.53 15.58
N GLY A 6 -12.83 12.59 14.29
CA GLY A 6 -12.40 11.42 13.54
C GLY A 6 -10.93 11.08 13.80
N VAL A 7 -10.57 9.81 13.66
CA VAL A 7 -9.20 9.30 13.83
C VAL A 7 -8.63 8.91 12.48
N ALA A 8 -7.42 9.38 12.18
CA ALA A 8 -6.68 9.03 10.97
C ALA A 8 -5.44 8.19 11.32
N LEU A 9 -5.29 7.05 10.64
CA LEU A 9 -4.11 6.19 10.69
C LEU A 9 -3.19 6.52 9.50
N VAL A 10 -1.95 6.91 9.78
CA VAL A 10 -0.96 7.26 8.74
C VAL A 10 0.21 6.29 8.81
N LEU A 11 0.45 5.57 7.70
CA LEU A 11 1.47 4.54 7.59
C LEU A 11 2.54 4.94 6.57
N GLY A 12 3.77 5.10 7.04
CA GLY A 12 4.92 5.43 6.20
C GLY A 12 5.36 4.31 5.25
N ALA A 13 6.26 4.66 4.32
CA ALA A 13 7.00 3.70 3.52
C ALA A 13 8.02 2.90 4.37
N GLY A 14 8.66 1.89 3.76
CA GLY A 14 9.68 1.09 4.46
C GLY A 14 9.92 -0.32 3.90
N GLY A 15 9.34 -0.65 2.73
CA GLY A 15 9.45 -1.98 2.13
C GLY A 15 8.94 -3.09 3.05
N THR A 16 9.49 -4.29 2.90
CA THR A 16 9.10 -5.48 3.68
C THR A 16 9.36 -5.32 5.19
N VAL A 17 10.44 -4.65 5.57
CA VAL A 17 10.77 -4.36 6.98
C VAL A 17 9.73 -3.40 7.57
N GLY A 18 9.38 -2.33 6.84
CA GLY A 18 8.32 -1.41 7.25
C GLY A 18 6.96 -2.08 7.42
N MET A 19 6.62 -3.04 6.54
CA MET A 19 5.39 -3.84 6.70
C MET A 19 5.40 -4.65 8.00
N ALA A 20 6.52 -5.27 8.37
CA ALA A 20 6.64 -6.01 9.62
C ALA A 20 6.51 -5.10 10.85
N TYR A 21 7.13 -3.90 10.81
CA TYR A 21 6.95 -2.90 11.87
C TYR A 21 5.49 -2.45 11.99
N HIS A 22 4.84 -2.13 10.86
CA HIS A 22 3.42 -1.77 10.85
C HIS A 22 2.56 -2.87 11.48
N ALA A 23 2.75 -4.14 11.10
CA ALA A 23 2.00 -5.26 11.68
C ALA A 23 2.13 -5.33 13.21
N GLY A 24 3.35 -5.22 13.74
CA GLY A 24 3.59 -5.19 15.19
C GLY A 24 2.98 -3.98 15.88
N SER A 25 3.18 -2.77 15.33
CA SER A 25 2.62 -1.53 15.88
C SER A 25 1.09 -1.53 15.90
N LEU A 26 0.45 -1.99 14.83
CA LEU A 26 -1.00 -2.07 14.73
C LEU A 26 -1.58 -3.09 15.71
N ARG A 27 -0.93 -4.25 15.87
CA ARG A 27 -1.33 -5.24 16.86
C ARG A 27 -1.19 -4.70 18.29
N ALA A 28 -0.11 -3.97 18.59
CA ALA A 28 0.07 -3.33 19.89
C ALA A 28 -0.97 -2.22 20.15
N LEU A 29 -1.29 -1.41 19.13
CA LEU A 29 -2.35 -0.40 19.21
C LEU A 29 -3.71 -1.04 19.53
N GLN A 30 -4.01 -2.19 18.92
CA GLN A 30 -5.25 -2.91 19.19
C GLN A 30 -5.27 -3.57 20.57
N LEU A 31 -4.25 -4.36 20.91
CA LEU A 31 -4.21 -5.16 22.13
C LEU A 31 -3.95 -4.34 23.41
N VAL A 32 -3.08 -3.33 23.32
CA VAL A 32 -2.64 -2.52 24.47
C VAL A 32 -3.32 -1.16 24.46
N GLY A 33 -3.46 -0.54 23.28
CA GLY A 33 -4.06 0.78 23.14
C GLY A 33 -5.59 0.77 23.05
N GLY A 34 -6.22 -0.38 22.81
CA GLY A 34 -7.67 -0.48 22.60
C GLY A 34 -8.17 0.24 21.34
N VAL A 35 -7.27 0.56 20.40
CA VAL A 35 -7.60 1.24 19.14
C VAL A 35 -7.74 0.20 18.04
N ASP A 36 -8.92 0.10 17.45
CA ASP A 36 -9.12 -0.70 16.23
C ASP A 36 -8.53 0.05 15.01
N PRO A 37 -7.45 -0.46 14.39
CA PRO A 37 -6.86 0.19 13.23
C PRO A 37 -7.75 0.19 12.00
N ALA A 38 -8.56 -0.87 11.81
CA ALA A 38 -9.47 -0.97 10.67
C ALA A 38 -10.68 -0.04 10.84
N GLY A 39 -11.02 0.30 12.08
CA GLY A 39 -12.09 1.23 12.45
C GLY A 39 -11.73 2.71 12.34
N CYS A 40 -10.49 3.07 11.99
CA CYS A 40 -10.11 4.46 11.75
C CYS A 40 -10.87 5.06 10.56
N ASP A 41 -11.37 6.30 10.71
CA ASP A 41 -12.16 6.99 9.69
C ASP A 41 -11.37 7.21 8.38
N LEU A 42 -10.06 7.39 8.51
CA LEU A 42 -9.13 7.54 7.40
C LEU A 42 -7.90 6.65 7.60
N ILE A 43 -7.51 5.94 6.54
CA ILE A 43 -6.24 5.22 6.48
C ILE A 43 -5.45 5.77 5.29
N MET A 44 -4.30 6.36 5.56
CA MET A 44 -3.38 6.88 4.56
C MET A 44 -2.08 6.11 4.62
N GLY A 45 -1.60 5.65 3.47
CA GLY A 45 -0.39 4.84 3.41
C GLY A 45 0.45 5.13 2.18
N THR A 46 1.77 5.08 2.34
CA THR A 46 2.74 5.21 1.23
C THR A 46 3.57 3.94 1.11
N SER A 47 3.69 3.36 -0.09
CA SER A 47 4.49 2.14 -0.34
C SER A 47 4.08 0.98 0.60
N ALA A 48 4.95 0.53 1.52
CA ALA A 48 4.61 -0.44 2.55
C ALA A 48 3.30 -0.09 3.30
N GLY A 49 3.14 1.19 3.67
CA GLY A 49 1.93 1.66 4.33
C GLY A 49 0.69 1.57 3.44
N SER A 50 0.79 1.79 2.13
CA SER A 50 -0.35 1.62 1.22
C SER A 50 -0.78 0.17 1.11
N VAL A 51 0.16 -0.78 1.15
CA VAL A 51 -0.13 -2.22 1.14
C VAL A 51 -0.86 -2.62 2.43
N ILE A 52 -0.33 -2.25 3.58
CA ILE A 52 -0.95 -2.55 4.88
C ILE A 52 -2.32 -1.89 5.01
N GLY A 53 -2.44 -0.62 4.61
CA GLY A 53 -3.71 0.10 4.62
C GLY A 53 -4.75 -0.55 3.70
N ALA A 54 -4.36 -1.02 2.53
CA ALA A 54 -5.24 -1.77 1.63
C ALA A 54 -5.70 -3.09 2.25
N TYR A 55 -4.80 -3.85 2.90
CA TYR A 55 -5.18 -5.07 3.60
C TYR A 55 -6.21 -4.83 4.70
N LEU A 56 -5.97 -3.84 5.59
CA LEU A 56 -6.94 -3.47 6.63
C LEU A 56 -8.31 -3.17 6.03
N ARG A 57 -8.37 -2.37 4.96
CA ARG A 57 -9.63 -2.02 4.29
C ARG A 57 -10.26 -3.16 3.49
N SER A 58 -9.51 -4.21 3.19
CA SER A 58 -10.03 -5.45 2.60
C SER A 58 -10.58 -6.43 3.64
N GLY A 59 -10.61 -6.05 4.92
CA GLY A 59 -11.15 -6.87 6.01
C GLY A 59 -10.10 -7.68 6.77
N TRP A 60 -8.80 -7.48 6.50
CA TRP A 60 -7.75 -8.10 7.29
C TRP A 60 -7.66 -7.44 8.66
N THR A 61 -7.45 -8.27 9.68
CA THR A 61 -7.26 -7.84 11.07
C THR A 61 -5.79 -7.53 11.36
N SER A 62 -5.51 -6.90 12.50
CA SER A 62 -4.12 -6.75 12.96
C SER A 62 -3.44 -8.10 13.19
N GLU A 63 -4.22 -9.14 13.52
CA GLU A 63 -3.71 -10.51 13.70
C GLU A 63 -3.29 -11.11 12.37
N ASP A 64 -4.09 -10.94 11.31
CA ASP A 64 -3.76 -11.45 9.98
C ASP A 64 -2.45 -10.84 9.47
N LEU A 65 -2.29 -9.52 9.66
CA LEU A 65 -1.07 -8.79 9.32
C LEU A 65 0.14 -9.25 10.15
N TRP A 66 -0.08 -9.55 11.43
CA TRP A 66 0.95 -10.09 12.30
C TRP A 66 1.41 -11.47 11.87
N GLN A 67 0.47 -12.37 11.57
CA GLN A 67 0.77 -13.70 11.06
C GLN A 67 1.44 -13.63 9.68
N LEU A 68 1.05 -12.68 8.84
CA LEU A 68 1.74 -12.42 7.56
C LEU A 68 3.20 -12.02 7.79
N ALA A 69 3.46 -11.14 8.75
CA ALA A 69 4.83 -10.72 9.08
C ALA A 69 5.69 -11.85 9.66
N LEU A 70 5.06 -12.81 10.35
CA LEU A 70 5.73 -14.03 10.85
C LEU A 70 5.81 -15.15 9.80
N GLY A 71 5.17 -15.00 8.65
CA GLY A 71 5.08 -16.06 7.64
C GLY A 71 4.18 -17.24 8.05
N THR A 72 3.28 -17.04 9.02
CA THR A 72 2.40 -18.07 9.57
C THR A 72 0.94 -17.93 9.15
N HIS A 73 0.60 -16.94 8.31
CA HIS A 73 -0.78 -16.69 7.90
C HIS A 73 -1.36 -17.87 7.08
N PRO A 74 -2.57 -18.36 7.38
CA PRO A 74 -3.12 -19.60 6.78
C PRO A 74 -3.24 -19.57 5.25
N THR A 75 -3.49 -18.39 4.67
CA THR A 75 -3.62 -18.21 3.22
C THR A 75 -2.36 -17.65 2.56
N SER A 76 -1.29 -17.43 3.34
CA SER A 76 -0.01 -17.08 2.74
C SER A 76 0.59 -18.36 2.16
N PRO A 77 0.90 -18.43 0.85
CA PRO A 77 1.84 -19.43 0.38
C PRO A 77 3.11 -19.24 1.22
N GLY A 78 3.61 -20.30 1.85
CA GLY A 78 4.82 -20.22 2.66
C GLY A 78 5.92 -19.60 1.81
N TYR A 79 6.39 -18.41 2.18
CA TYR A 79 7.43 -17.74 1.42
C TYR A 79 8.77 -18.28 1.89
N GLY A 80 9.38 -19.12 1.06
CA GLY A 80 10.78 -19.45 1.25
C GLY A 80 11.64 -18.18 1.17
N PRO A 81 12.87 -18.17 1.71
CA PRO A 81 13.80 -17.05 1.58
C PRO A 81 13.96 -16.59 0.13
N ASP A 82 13.91 -17.53 -0.81
CA ASP A 82 14.04 -17.29 -2.25
C ASP A 82 12.81 -16.60 -2.87
N ASP A 83 11.60 -16.87 -2.36
CA ASP A 83 10.36 -16.26 -2.85
C ASP A 83 10.27 -14.77 -2.49
N VAL A 84 10.74 -14.42 -1.30
CA VAL A 84 10.76 -13.02 -0.83
C VAL A 84 11.71 -12.18 -1.67
N GLU A 85 12.90 -12.71 -1.97
CA GLU A 85 13.89 -12.04 -2.80
C GLU A 85 13.43 -11.95 -4.27
N ALA A 86 12.85 -13.03 -4.81
CA ALA A 86 12.26 -13.02 -6.14
C ALA A 86 11.14 -11.98 -6.27
N ARG A 87 10.24 -11.87 -5.29
CA ARG A 87 9.18 -10.84 -5.29
C ARG A 87 9.71 -9.43 -5.10
N ARG A 88 10.74 -9.23 -4.27
CA ARG A 88 11.43 -7.93 -4.15
C ARG A 88 12.01 -7.49 -5.49
N ARG A 89 12.67 -8.39 -6.22
CA ARG A 89 13.16 -8.13 -7.59
C ARG A 89 12.02 -7.93 -8.59
N ALA A 90 10.91 -8.65 -8.44
CA ALA A 90 9.71 -8.54 -9.27
C ALA A 90 9.08 -7.14 -9.21
N ILE A 91 9.09 -6.51 -8.03
CA ILE A 91 8.49 -5.17 -7.82
C ILE A 91 9.23 -4.08 -8.61
N PHE A 92 10.55 -4.24 -8.79
CA PHE A 92 11.38 -3.30 -9.55
C PHE A 92 11.69 -3.78 -10.97
N THR A 93 11.09 -4.89 -11.42
CA THR A 93 11.31 -5.34 -12.78
C THR A 93 10.65 -4.35 -13.73
N PRO A 94 11.36 -3.84 -14.74
CA PRO A 94 10.78 -2.92 -15.70
C PRO A 94 9.55 -3.55 -16.33
N ALA A 95 8.38 -2.94 -16.15
CA ALA A 95 7.13 -3.47 -16.68
C ALA A 95 6.98 -3.26 -18.20
N TRP A 96 8.03 -2.79 -18.89
CA TRP A 96 8.10 -2.53 -20.33
C TRP A 96 9.05 -3.53 -20.98
N ARG A 97 8.67 -4.00 -22.17
CA ARG A 97 9.41 -4.98 -22.96
C ARG A 97 10.00 -4.37 -24.23
N THR A 98 9.54 -3.18 -24.63
CA THR A 98 10.00 -2.49 -25.84
C THR A 98 10.28 -1.00 -25.58
N PRO A 99 11.14 -0.36 -26.41
CA PRO A 99 11.38 1.08 -26.32
C PRO A 99 10.10 1.92 -26.50
N ALA A 100 9.15 1.46 -27.34
CA ALA A 100 7.87 2.15 -27.56
C ALA A 100 6.99 2.13 -26.30
N GLU A 101 6.92 1.01 -25.57
CA GLU A 101 6.20 0.93 -24.30
C GLU A 101 6.83 1.82 -23.22
N LEU A 102 8.17 1.88 -23.17
CA LEU A 102 8.88 2.78 -22.27
C LEU A 102 8.55 4.25 -22.59
N ALA A 103 8.61 4.64 -23.86
CA ALA A 103 8.25 5.99 -24.30
C ALA A 103 6.80 6.34 -23.94
N GLY A 104 5.85 5.43 -24.21
CA GLY A 104 4.45 5.60 -23.83
C GLY A 104 4.26 5.79 -22.32
N ARG A 105 4.97 5.02 -21.50
CA ARG A 105 4.94 5.18 -20.04
C ARG A 105 5.55 6.48 -19.57
N ALA A 106 6.66 6.92 -20.17
CA ALA A 106 7.30 8.18 -19.82
C ALA A 106 6.36 9.36 -20.11
N VAL A 107 5.73 9.38 -21.29
CA VAL A 107 4.74 10.41 -21.67
C VAL A 107 3.54 10.39 -20.72
N GLY A 108 2.99 9.21 -20.44
CA GLY A 108 1.86 9.07 -19.52
C GLY A 108 2.19 9.53 -18.10
N SER A 109 3.37 9.16 -17.58
CA SER A 109 3.83 9.55 -16.24
C SER A 109 4.08 11.05 -16.15
N ALA A 110 4.73 11.63 -17.16
CA ALA A 110 4.96 13.08 -17.24
C ALA A 110 3.63 13.86 -17.27
N TYR A 111 2.63 13.38 -18.02
CA TYR A 111 1.31 13.99 -18.04
C TYR A 111 0.61 13.93 -16.66
N VAL A 112 0.67 12.79 -15.96
CA VAL A 112 0.08 12.65 -14.61
C VAL A 112 0.76 13.60 -13.62
N ILE A 113 2.09 13.72 -13.67
CA ILE A 113 2.85 14.65 -12.82
C ILE A 113 2.46 16.09 -13.14
N ALA A 114 2.48 16.47 -14.42
CA ALA A 114 2.12 17.82 -14.85
C ALA A 114 0.71 18.20 -14.43
N ARG A 115 -0.26 17.27 -14.58
CA ARG A 115 -1.63 17.47 -14.13
C ARG A 115 -1.72 17.61 -12.61
N SER A 116 -0.99 16.79 -11.86
CA SER A 116 -1.05 16.79 -10.39
C SER A 116 -0.39 18.03 -9.77
N MET A 117 0.67 18.55 -10.39
CA MET A 117 1.41 19.71 -9.87
C MET A 117 0.93 21.05 -10.42
N PHE A 118 0.45 21.08 -11.66
CA PHE A 118 0.17 22.33 -12.37
C PHE A 118 -1.27 22.45 -12.90
N GLY A 119 -2.16 21.49 -12.59
CA GLY A 119 -3.59 21.61 -12.92
C GLY A 119 -3.92 21.56 -14.42
N VAL A 120 -3.08 20.91 -15.22
CA VAL A 120 -3.26 20.78 -16.68
C VAL A 120 -4.64 20.18 -17.02
N PRO A 121 -5.42 20.77 -17.94
CA PRO A 121 -6.75 20.28 -18.29
C PRO A 121 -6.70 18.88 -18.92
N PRO A 122 -7.76 18.06 -18.71
CA PRO A 122 -7.78 16.70 -19.18
C PRO A 122 -7.83 16.63 -20.72
N VAL A 123 -7.04 15.74 -21.31
CA VAL A 123 -7.18 15.38 -22.72
C VAL A 123 -8.56 14.77 -22.94
N ALA A 124 -9.30 15.30 -23.91
CA ALA A 124 -10.61 14.76 -24.29
C ALA A 124 -10.43 13.34 -24.82
N LEU A 125 -11.03 12.36 -24.14
CA LEU A 125 -11.06 10.99 -24.63
C LEU A 125 -12.02 10.88 -25.82
N PRO A 126 -11.67 10.09 -26.86
CA PRO A 126 -12.60 9.79 -27.94
C PRO A 126 -13.90 9.24 -27.37
N ARG A 127 -15.04 9.75 -27.83
CA ARG A 127 -16.34 9.15 -27.49
C ARG A 127 -16.43 7.80 -28.22
N ALA A 128 -16.64 6.73 -27.45
CA ALA A 128 -16.89 5.39 -27.97
C ALA A 128 -18.24 5.33 -28.69
#